data_AF-Q47112-F1
#
_entry.id   AF-Q47112-F1
#
_cell.length_a   1.000
_cell.length_b   1.000
_cell.length_c   1.000
_cell.angle_alpha   90.00
_cell.angle_beta   90.00
_cell.angle_gamma   90.00
#
_symmetry.space_group_name_H-M   'P 1'
#
loop_
_entity.id
_entity.type
_entity.pdbx_description
1 polymer ?
#
loop_
_entity_poly.entity_id
_entity_poly.type
_entity_poly.pdbx_seq_one_letter_code
_entity_poly.pdbx_strand_id
1 'polypeptide(L)'
;MSGGDGRGHNSGAHNTGGNINGGPTGLGGNGGASDGSGWSSENNPWGGGSGSGVHWGGGSGHGNGGGNSNSGGGSNSSVAAPMAFGFPALAAPGAGTLGISVSGEALSAAIADIFAALKGPFKFSAWGIALYGILPSEIAKDDPNMMSKIVTSLPAETVTNVQVSTLPLDQATVSVTKRVTDVVKDTRQHIAVVAGVPMSVPVVNAKPTRTPGVFHASFPGVPSLTVSTVKGLPVSTTLPRGITEDKGRTAVPAGFTFGGGSHEAVIRFPKESGQKPVYVSVTDVLTPAQVKQRQDEEKRLQQEWNDAHPVEVAERNYEQARAELNQANKDVARNQERQAKAVQVYNSRKSELDAANKTLADAKAEIKQFERFAREPMAAGHRMWQMAGLKAQRAQTDVNNKKAAFDAAAKEKSDADVALSSALERRKQKENKEKDAKAKLDKESKRNKPGKATGKGKPVNNKWLNNAGKDLGSPVPDRIANKLRDKEFKSFDDFRKKFWEEVSKDPELSKQFSRNNNDRMKVGKAPKTRTQDVSGKRTSFELHHEKPISQNGGVYDMDNISVVTPKRHIDIHRGK
;
A
#
# COMPACT_ATOMS: atom_id res chain seq x y z
N MET A 1 -23.50 9.66 48.84
CA MET A 1 -22.75 10.92 48.93
C MET A 1 -22.40 11.37 47.52
N SER A 2 -22.93 12.54 47.12
CA SER A 2 -22.72 13.34 45.89
C SER A 2 -22.84 12.61 44.53
N GLY A 3 -23.87 12.79 43.69
CA GLY A 3 -24.85 13.89 43.55
C GLY A 3 -24.37 14.91 42.52
N GLY A 4 -25.09 15.08 41.39
CA GLY A 4 -24.82 16.14 40.42
C GLY A 4 -25.50 15.99 39.06
N ASP A 5 -26.84 16.10 39.04
CA ASP A 5 -27.65 16.23 37.83
C ASP A 5 -27.49 17.62 37.19
N GLY A 6 -27.43 17.68 35.86
CA GLY A 6 -27.51 18.90 35.06
C GLY A 6 -28.63 18.81 34.02
N ARG A 7 -29.84 19.22 34.42
CA ARG A 7 -30.97 19.65 33.56
C ARG A 7 -30.44 20.61 32.48
N GLY A 8 -30.83 20.61 31.21
CA GLY A 8 -32.12 20.32 30.59
C GLY A 8 -32.57 21.60 29.87
N HIS A 9 -32.95 21.55 28.59
CA HIS A 9 -33.93 22.46 27.98
C HIS A 9 -34.57 21.81 26.75
N ASN A 10 -35.89 21.70 26.83
CA ASN A 10 -36.86 21.29 25.84
C ASN A 10 -37.30 22.52 25.03
N SER A 11 -37.47 22.39 23.71
CA SER A 11 -38.61 23.00 23.01
C SER A 11 -38.72 22.52 21.56
N GLY A 12 -39.93 22.13 21.17
CA GLY A 12 -40.45 22.51 19.85
C GLY A 12 -40.61 21.37 18.84
N ALA A 13 -41.77 20.72 18.90
CA ALA A 13 -42.30 19.94 17.79
C ALA A 13 -42.55 20.83 16.56
N HIS A 14 -42.00 20.46 15.40
CA HIS A 14 -42.56 20.83 14.10
C HIS A 14 -42.49 19.64 13.14
N ASN A 15 -43.69 19.15 12.80
CA ASN A 15 -43.94 18.18 11.75
C ASN A 15 -44.01 18.98 10.43
N THR A 16 -42.99 18.90 9.58
CA THR A 16 -43.08 19.37 8.18
C THR A 16 -42.27 18.45 7.27
N GLY A 17 -42.93 17.96 6.21
CA GLY A 17 -42.26 17.26 5.12
C GLY A 17 -41.25 18.19 4.47
N GLY A 18 -40.00 17.74 4.36
CA GLY A 18 -38.92 18.59 3.88
C GLY A 18 -37.81 17.77 3.26
N ASN A 19 -37.52 18.09 2.00
CA ASN A 19 -36.41 17.66 1.18
C ASN A 19 -35.09 17.47 1.94
N ILE A 20 -34.25 16.58 1.42
CA ILE A 20 -33.06 16.16 2.13
C ILE A 20 -31.79 16.68 1.50
N ASN A 21 -31.21 17.70 2.14
CA ASN A 21 -29.87 18.23 1.88
C ASN A 21 -29.21 18.56 3.24
N GLY A 22 -27.96 18.17 3.46
CA GLY A 22 -27.21 18.56 4.67
C GLY A 22 -25.80 17.97 4.76
N GLY A 23 -24.79 18.85 4.85
CA GLY A 23 -23.33 18.62 4.78
C GLY A 23 -22.60 18.08 6.05
N PRO A 24 -21.24 18.05 6.07
CA PRO A 24 -20.47 17.09 6.88
C PRO A 24 -19.54 17.68 7.98
N THR A 25 -18.92 16.74 8.74
CA THR A 25 -17.76 16.76 9.70
C THR A 25 -18.17 16.39 11.14
N GLY A 26 -17.47 15.55 11.93
CA GLY A 26 -16.25 14.74 11.79
C GLY A 26 -15.97 13.89 13.06
N LEU A 27 -14.95 13.03 12.97
CA LEU A 27 -14.10 12.43 14.04
C LEU A 27 -14.56 11.21 14.87
N GLY A 28 -13.67 10.19 14.92
CA GLY A 28 -13.41 9.38 16.13
C GLY A 28 -13.46 7.84 15.99
N GLY A 29 -12.31 7.18 16.17
CA GLY A 29 -12.24 5.86 16.84
C GLY A 29 -11.73 4.67 16.04
N ASN A 30 -10.63 4.10 16.51
CA ASN A 30 -9.91 2.91 16.04
C ASN A 30 -10.64 1.63 16.49
N GLY A 31 -10.74 0.61 15.63
CA GLY A 31 -11.14 -0.77 16.01
C GLY A 31 -12.21 -1.41 15.11
N GLY A 32 -12.06 -2.72 14.86
CA GLY A 32 -13.20 -3.60 14.56
C GLY A 32 -13.19 -4.27 13.19
N ALA A 33 -13.56 -5.55 13.17
CA ALA A 33 -13.44 -6.49 12.06
C ALA A 33 -14.33 -6.15 10.84
N SER A 34 -13.78 -6.32 9.64
CA SER A 34 -14.56 -6.45 8.40
C SER A 34 -15.14 -7.86 8.32
N ASP A 35 -16.46 -7.99 8.51
CA ASP A 35 -17.16 -9.27 8.49
C ASP A 35 -17.59 -9.73 7.07
N GLY A 36 -17.46 -8.88 6.05
CA GLY A 36 -17.74 -9.21 4.66
C GLY A 36 -19.19 -9.04 4.20
N SER A 37 -20.05 -8.30 4.92
CA SER A 37 -21.42 -8.07 4.46
C SER A 37 -21.54 -6.94 3.40
N GLY A 38 -22.18 -7.19 2.25
CA GLY A 38 -22.87 -6.16 1.47
C GLY A 38 -22.13 -5.25 0.47
N TRP A 39 -22.36 -5.45 -0.84
CA TRP A 39 -21.58 -4.81 -1.92
C TRP A 39 -22.39 -3.85 -2.82
N SER A 40 -21.71 -2.82 -3.34
CA SER A 40 -22.08 -2.09 -4.57
C SER A 40 -20.82 -1.81 -5.38
N SER A 41 -20.75 -2.29 -6.63
CA SER A 41 -19.61 -2.07 -7.54
C SER A 41 -19.36 -0.59 -7.89
N GLU A 42 -20.32 0.29 -7.59
CA GLU A 42 -20.25 1.72 -7.87
C GLU A 42 -19.31 2.51 -6.95
N ASN A 43 -18.83 1.90 -5.86
CA ASN A 43 -17.98 2.56 -4.88
C ASN A 43 -16.47 2.40 -5.17
N ASN A 44 -16.08 1.90 -6.36
CA ASN A 44 -14.67 1.81 -6.75
C ASN A 44 -14.00 3.20 -6.70
N PRO A 45 -13.00 3.43 -5.83
CA PRO A 45 -12.37 4.74 -5.67
C PRO A 45 -11.55 5.21 -6.88
N TRP A 46 -11.30 4.30 -7.84
CA TRP A 46 -10.54 4.56 -9.07
C TRP A 46 -11.42 4.84 -10.30
N GLY A 47 -12.75 4.74 -10.19
CA GLY A 47 -13.69 5.04 -11.27
C GLY A 47 -13.78 3.96 -12.37
N GLY A 48 -14.90 3.23 -12.40
CA GLY A 48 -15.30 2.36 -13.52
C GLY A 48 -16.40 3.02 -14.33
N GLY A 49 -16.04 3.90 -15.24
CA GLY A 49 -16.95 4.59 -16.15
C GLY A 49 -16.18 5.26 -17.28
N SER A 50 -16.54 4.95 -18.51
CA SER A 50 -15.96 5.44 -19.75
C SER A 50 -15.73 6.96 -19.73
N GLY A 51 -14.48 7.41 -19.86
CA GLY A 51 -14.17 8.72 -20.43
C GLY A 51 -13.77 9.89 -19.53
N SER A 52 -13.68 9.77 -18.19
CA SER A 52 -13.17 10.87 -17.34
C SER A 52 -11.99 10.40 -16.48
N GLY A 53 -10.78 10.81 -16.86
CA GLY A 53 -9.57 10.59 -16.05
C GLY A 53 -9.72 11.19 -14.65
N VAL A 54 -9.27 10.45 -13.63
CA VAL A 54 -9.34 10.91 -12.24
C VAL A 54 -8.34 12.04 -12.03
N HIS A 55 -8.85 13.24 -11.76
CA HIS A 55 -8.04 14.40 -11.37
C HIS A 55 -7.65 14.27 -9.88
N TRP A 56 -6.45 13.77 -9.62
CA TRP A 56 -5.86 13.72 -8.28
C TRP A 56 -5.13 15.03 -8.03
N GLY A 57 -5.80 15.99 -7.39
CA GLY A 57 -5.23 17.31 -7.08
C GLY A 57 -6.31 18.30 -6.74
N GLY A 58 -6.59 18.48 -5.46
CA GLY A 58 -7.65 19.36 -4.98
C GLY A 58 -7.94 19.18 -3.50
N GLY A 59 -6.88 19.10 -2.68
CA GLY A 59 -7.01 19.27 -1.24
C GLY A 59 -7.28 20.75 -0.95
N SER A 60 -8.44 21.05 -0.39
CA SER A 60 -8.82 22.37 0.12
C SER A 60 -8.00 22.73 1.36
N GLY A 61 -6.72 23.06 1.17
CA GLY A 61 -5.89 23.70 2.17
C GLY A 61 -6.29 25.17 2.29
N HIS A 62 -7.09 25.51 3.30
CA HIS A 62 -7.29 26.89 3.73
C HIS A 62 -5.97 27.40 4.36
N GLY A 63 -5.09 27.95 3.53
CA GLY A 63 -3.93 28.73 3.97
C GLY A 63 -4.32 30.19 4.11
N ASN A 64 -4.41 30.66 5.35
CA ASN A 64 -4.62 32.06 5.69
C ASN A 64 -3.25 32.78 5.68
N GLY A 65 -3.15 33.90 4.96
CA GLY A 65 -1.97 34.76 4.87
C GLY A 65 -1.91 35.43 3.49
N GLY A 66 -2.09 36.74 3.31
CA GLY A 66 -1.77 37.86 4.17
C GLY A 66 -0.67 38.68 3.49
N GLY A 67 -0.99 39.90 3.05
CA GLY A 67 0.00 40.95 2.82
C GLY A 67 0.65 41.05 1.42
N ASN A 68 0.00 41.84 0.57
CA ASN A 68 0.55 42.85 -0.33
C ASN A 68 2.08 43.11 -0.26
N SER A 69 2.77 43.14 -1.41
CA SER A 69 3.71 44.20 -1.83
C SER A 69 4.33 43.93 -3.21
N ASN A 70 4.11 44.86 -4.12
CA ASN A 70 4.73 44.98 -5.43
C ASN A 70 6.18 45.50 -5.29
N SER A 71 7.17 44.75 -5.77
CA SER A 71 8.52 45.24 -6.10
C SER A 71 8.96 44.49 -7.36
N GLY A 72 9.32 45.14 -8.45
CA GLY A 72 10.53 45.95 -8.56
C GLY A 72 11.60 45.04 -9.17
N GLY A 73 11.93 45.26 -10.45
CA GLY A 73 12.70 44.34 -11.28
C GLY A 73 14.08 43.95 -10.76
N GLY A 74 14.50 42.74 -11.13
CA GLY A 74 15.83 42.21 -10.88
C GLY A 74 15.96 40.81 -11.47
N SER A 75 16.56 40.71 -12.65
CA SER A 75 16.84 39.47 -13.37
C SER A 75 17.80 38.59 -12.56
N ASN A 76 17.31 37.50 -11.98
CA ASN A 76 18.09 36.29 -11.65
C ASN A 76 17.13 35.12 -11.48
N SER A 77 16.70 34.53 -12.59
CA SER A 77 16.06 33.21 -12.59
C SER A 77 17.13 32.19 -12.21
N SER A 78 17.16 31.78 -10.93
CA SER A 78 18.01 30.68 -10.49
C SER A 78 17.44 29.37 -11.04
N VAL A 79 17.83 29.02 -12.26
CA VAL A 79 17.57 27.69 -12.83
C VAL A 79 18.36 26.68 -12.01
N ALA A 80 17.68 25.64 -11.50
CA ALA A 80 18.35 24.54 -10.81
C ALA A 80 19.45 23.93 -11.71
N ALA A 81 20.47 23.35 -11.09
CA ALA A 81 21.55 22.69 -11.82
C ALA A 81 20.95 21.70 -12.85
N PRO A 82 21.44 21.67 -14.10
CA PRO A 82 20.93 20.75 -15.11
C PRO A 82 21.05 19.30 -14.66
N MET A 83 19.90 18.61 -14.54
CA MET A 83 19.84 17.20 -14.16
C MET A 83 19.52 16.36 -15.40
N ALA A 84 20.13 15.17 -15.48
CA ALA A 84 19.77 14.20 -16.52
C ALA A 84 18.32 13.74 -16.36
N PHE A 85 17.66 13.37 -17.47
CA PHE A 85 16.27 12.89 -17.43
C PHE A 85 16.10 11.72 -16.46
N GLY A 86 15.16 11.88 -15.54
CA GLY A 86 14.87 10.91 -14.47
C GLY A 86 15.61 11.11 -13.15
N PHE A 87 16.56 12.05 -13.08
CA PHE A 87 17.17 12.44 -11.81
C PHE A 87 16.42 13.62 -11.19
N PRO A 88 16.17 13.58 -9.87
CA PRO A 88 15.46 14.64 -9.18
C PRO A 88 16.38 15.85 -8.98
N ALA A 89 15.89 17.04 -9.33
CA ALA A 89 16.48 18.33 -8.99
C ALA A 89 15.81 18.90 -7.75
N LEU A 90 16.58 19.48 -6.84
CA LEU A 90 16.03 20.32 -5.77
C LEU A 90 15.97 21.77 -6.28
N ALA A 91 14.77 22.30 -6.49
CA ALA A 91 14.55 23.65 -7.01
C ALA A 91 13.96 24.54 -5.91
N ALA A 92 14.74 25.48 -5.41
CA ALA A 92 14.24 26.54 -4.55
C ALA A 92 13.51 27.59 -5.41
N PRO A 93 12.31 28.05 -5.02
CA PRO A 93 11.62 29.12 -5.74
C PRO A 93 12.41 30.43 -5.61
N GLY A 94 13.08 30.85 -6.69
CA GLY A 94 13.77 32.13 -6.80
C GLY A 94 12.85 33.19 -7.39
N ALA A 95 12.67 34.33 -6.71
CA ALA A 95 11.76 35.41 -7.11
C ALA A 95 10.33 34.92 -7.48
N GLY A 96 9.85 33.85 -6.83
CA GLY A 96 8.55 33.24 -7.11
C GLY A 96 8.50 32.33 -8.35
N THR A 97 9.64 32.03 -8.96
CA THR A 97 9.76 31.14 -10.13
C THR A 97 10.57 29.89 -9.78
N LEU A 98 10.07 28.72 -10.19
CA LEU A 98 10.88 27.50 -10.21
C LEU A 98 11.62 27.46 -11.54
N GLY A 99 12.93 27.22 -11.52
CA GLY A 99 13.71 27.09 -12.74
C GLY A 99 14.28 25.67 -12.88
N ILE A 100 14.11 25.05 -14.05
CA ILE A 100 14.69 23.75 -14.38
C ILE A 100 15.40 23.79 -15.74
N SER A 101 16.43 22.97 -15.88
CA SER A 101 17.05 22.70 -17.18
C SER A 101 16.72 21.27 -17.59
N VAL A 102 16.17 21.11 -18.78
CA VAL A 102 15.83 19.83 -19.39
C VAL A 102 16.81 19.61 -20.54
N SER A 103 17.82 18.78 -20.28
CA SER A 103 18.90 18.51 -21.24
C SER A 103 19.31 17.03 -21.20
N GLY A 104 19.60 16.47 -22.38
CA GLY A 104 19.98 15.07 -22.56
C GLY A 104 18.92 14.27 -23.33
N GLU A 105 19.34 13.23 -24.04
CA GLU A 105 18.42 12.33 -24.75
C GLU A 105 18.24 10.98 -24.03
N ALA A 106 19.18 10.59 -23.17
CA ALA A 106 19.15 9.31 -22.48
C ALA A 106 18.35 9.41 -21.17
N LEU A 107 17.34 8.55 -21.06
CA LEU A 107 16.65 8.26 -19.80
C LEU A 107 17.63 7.55 -18.84
N SER A 108 17.61 7.89 -17.54
CA SER A 108 18.39 7.13 -16.55
C SER A 108 18.09 5.62 -16.62
N ALA A 109 19.11 4.78 -16.52
CA ALA A 109 18.95 3.32 -16.51
C ALA A 109 17.97 2.88 -15.42
N ALA A 110 18.04 3.51 -14.24
CA ALA A 110 17.13 3.25 -13.12
C ALA A 110 15.64 3.43 -13.48
N ILE A 111 15.28 4.52 -14.19
CA ILE A 111 13.89 4.72 -14.61
C ILE A 111 13.53 3.77 -15.75
N ALA A 112 14.44 3.52 -16.70
CA ALA A 112 14.19 2.56 -17.77
C ALA A 112 13.89 1.15 -17.22
N ASP A 113 14.69 0.69 -16.26
CA ASP A 113 14.50 -0.59 -15.56
C ASP A 113 13.16 -0.64 -14.81
N ILE A 114 12.80 0.44 -14.13
CA ILE A 114 11.50 0.53 -13.44
C ILE A 114 10.35 0.55 -14.43
N PHE A 115 10.46 1.26 -15.55
CA PHE A 115 9.43 1.27 -16.59
C PHE A 115 9.27 -0.10 -17.24
N ALA A 116 10.34 -0.90 -17.28
CA ALA A 116 10.33 -2.28 -17.71
C ALA A 116 9.74 -3.24 -16.65
N ALA A 117 10.07 -3.05 -15.37
CA ALA A 117 9.61 -3.88 -14.26
C ALA A 117 8.15 -3.62 -13.89
N LEU A 118 7.67 -2.38 -14.03
CA LEU A 118 6.29 -1.98 -13.79
C LEU A 118 5.39 -2.32 -14.99
N LYS A 119 5.49 -3.57 -15.46
CA LYS A 119 4.67 -4.17 -16.52
C LYS A 119 3.99 -5.39 -15.95
N GLY A 120 2.74 -5.24 -15.55
CA GLY A 120 1.94 -6.39 -15.12
C GLY A 120 0.46 -6.13 -15.34
N PRO A 121 -0.37 -7.18 -15.45
CA PRO A 121 -1.78 -7.04 -15.14
C PRO A 121 -1.89 -6.74 -13.65
N PHE A 122 -1.83 -5.46 -13.31
CA PHE A 122 -2.02 -4.97 -11.94
C PHE A 122 -3.49 -5.19 -11.57
N LYS A 123 -3.74 -6.05 -10.59
CA LYS A 123 -5.09 -6.29 -10.08
C LYS A 123 -5.50 -5.14 -9.15
N PHE A 124 -6.65 -4.53 -9.46
CA PHE A 124 -7.51 -3.72 -8.57
C PHE A 124 -6.93 -2.47 -7.87
N SER A 125 -5.74 -1.99 -8.23
CA SER A 125 -5.15 -0.76 -7.68
C SER A 125 -4.05 -0.19 -8.57
N ALA A 126 -3.64 1.05 -8.31
CA ALA A 126 -2.40 1.58 -8.87
C ALA A 126 -1.21 0.95 -8.13
N TRP A 127 -0.18 0.57 -8.89
CA TRP A 127 1.06 0.02 -8.37
C TRP A 127 2.20 0.99 -8.62
N GLY A 128 3.10 1.09 -7.65
CA GLY A 128 4.25 1.96 -7.70
C GLY A 128 5.55 1.23 -7.36
N ILE A 129 6.64 1.65 -7.99
CA ILE A 129 8.01 1.34 -7.54
C ILE A 129 8.64 2.64 -7.07
N ALA A 130 9.07 2.66 -5.79
CA ALA A 130 9.81 3.78 -5.24
C ALA A 130 11.15 3.95 -5.97
N LEU A 131 11.41 5.18 -6.41
CA LEU A 131 12.65 5.59 -7.06
C LEU A 131 13.63 6.15 -6.04
N TYR A 132 13.15 7.11 -5.25
CA TYR A 132 13.94 7.91 -4.32
C TYR A 132 13.17 8.12 -3.02
N GLY A 133 13.85 7.98 -1.88
CA GLY A 133 13.34 8.42 -0.58
C GLY A 133 13.68 9.88 -0.31
N ILE A 134 12.80 10.59 0.39
CA ILE A 134 12.95 12.00 0.76
C ILE A 134 13.19 12.11 2.27
N LEU A 135 14.21 12.86 2.65
CA LEU A 135 14.61 13.15 4.03
C LEU A 135 14.49 14.66 4.29
N PRO A 136 13.32 15.14 4.76
CA PRO A 136 13.07 16.57 4.99
C PRO A 136 14.11 17.21 5.93
N SER A 137 14.56 16.48 6.96
CA SER A 137 15.56 16.98 7.92
C SER A 137 16.94 17.25 7.30
N GLU A 138 17.28 16.55 6.21
CA GLU A 138 18.53 16.79 5.48
C GLU A 138 18.39 17.94 4.49
N ILE A 139 17.22 18.08 3.87
CA ILE A 139 16.90 19.24 2.99
C ILE A 139 16.88 20.54 3.80
N ALA A 140 16.30 20.50 5.01
CA ALA A 140 16.20 21.64 5.92
C ALA A 140 17.55 22.26 6.32
N LYS A 141 18.67 21.53 6.16
CA LYS A 141 20.01 22.05 6.45
C LYS A 141 20.45 23.11 5.43
N ASP A 142 20.04 22.95 4.18
CA ASP A 142 20.36 23.86 3.08
C ASP A 142 19.17 24.81 2.76
N ASP A 143 17.93 24.39 3.08
CA ASP A 143 16.71 25.20 2.95
C ASP A 143 15.83 25.10 4.22
N PRO A 144 16.13 25.90 5.27
CA PRO A 144 15.41 25.86 6.54
C PRO A 144 13.91 26.17 6.43
N ASN A 145 13.49 26.91 5.40
CA ASN A 145 12.09 27.28 5.18
C ASN A 145 11.29 26.18 4.46
N MET A 146 11.95 25.10 4.01
CA MET A 146 11.31 23.96 3.34
C MET A 146 10.48 24.39 2.10
N MET A 147 10.97 25.39 1.38
CA MET A 147 10.30 25.96 0.21
C MET A 147 10.69 25.25 -1.09
N SER A 148 11.79 24.50 -1.05
CA SER A 148 12.31 23.73 -2.17
C SER A 148 11.30 22.67 -2.62
N LYS A 149 11.20 22.53 -3.94
CA LYS A 149 10.43 21.48 -4.59
C LYS A 149 11.39 20.49 -5.24
N ILE A 150 10.96 19.23 -5.34
CA ILE A 150 11.70 18.20 -6.06
C ILE A 150 11.12 18.12 -7.46
N VAL A 151 11.93 18.39 -8.48
CA VAL A 151 11.48 18.35 -9.87
C VAL A 151 12.10 17.17 -10.60
N THR A 152 11.28 16.36 -11.24
CA THR A 152 11.72 15.26 -12.12
C THR A 152 11.14 15.47 -13.50
N SER A 153 12.00 15.45 -14.52
CA SER A 153 11.59 15.57 -15.92
C SER A 153 11.89 14.29 -16.69
N LEU A 154 11.07 14.02 -17.72
CA LEU A 154 11.20 12.90 -18.66
C LEU A 154 10.79 13.34 -20.07
N PRO A 155 11.31 12.72 -21.14
CA PRO A 155 10.70 12.85 -22.46
C PRO A 155 9.24 12.38 -22.41
N ALA A 156 8.30 13.14 -22.97
CA ALA A 156 6.87 12.85 -22.82
C ALA A 156 6.46 11.46 -23.36
N GLU A 157 7.13 11.01 -24.43
CA GLU A 157 6.92 9.69 -25.06
C GLU A 157 7.22 8.50 -24.12
N THR A 158 7.92 8.73 -23.00
CA THR A 158 8.18 7.68 -22.01
C THR A 158 6.97 7.38 -21.12
N VAL A 159 6.06 8.35 -20.96
CA VAL A 159 4.87 8.23 -20.10
C VAL A 159 3.57 8.13 -20.89
N THR A 160 3.53 8.60 -22.13
CA THR A 160 2.34 8.52 -22.99
C THR A 160 2.65 7.88 -24.35
N ASN A 161 1.70 7.08 -24.84
CA ASN A 161 1.71 6.56 -26.20
C ASN A 161 1.08 7.55 -27.20
N VAL A 162 0.52 8.66 -26.72
CA VAL A 162 -0.09 9.69 -27.57
C VAL A 162 1.01 10.62 -28.08
N GLN A 163 1.03 10.89 -29.38
CA GLN A 163 1.95 11.85 -29.98
C GLN A 163 1.53 13.28 -29.59
N VAL A 164 2.06 13.79 -28.48
CA VAL A 164 1.60 15.06 -27.87
C VAL A 164 1.71 16.26 -28.82
N SER A 165 2.66 16.25 -29.75
CA SER A 165 2.83 17.31 -30.75
C SER A 165 1.67 17.40 -31.75
N THR A 166 0.86 16.35 -31.92
CA THR A 166 -0.30 16.32 -32.82
C THR A 166 -1.63 16.54 -32.10
N LEU A 167 -1.62 16.66 -30.77
CA LEU A 167 -2.83 16.96 -30.01
C LEU A 167 -3.36 18.36 -30.37
N PRO A 168 -4.70 18.52 -30.43
CA PRO A 168 -5.32 19.84 -30.56
C PRO A 168 -4.77 20.84 -29.53
N LEU A 169 -4.68 22.12 -29.91
CA LEU A 169 -4.11 23.16 -29.02
C LEU A 169 -4.97 23.41 -27.78
N ASP A 170 -6.27 23.15 -27.88
CA ASP A 170 -7.30 23.22 -26.84
C ASP A 170 -7.40 21.94 -25.99
N GLN A 171 -6.71 20.87 -26.38
CA GLN A 171 -6.66 19.63 -25.60
C GLN A 171 -5.95 19.88 -24.26
N ALA A 172 -6.74 19.99 -23.19
CA ALA A 172 -6.23 20.35 -21.87
C ALA A 172 -5.51 19.22 -21.14
N THR A 173 -5.74 17.95 -21.52
CA THR A 173 -5.14 16.78 -20.85
C THR A 173 -4.75 15.68 -21.84
N VAL A 174 -3.76 14.86 -21.47
CA VAL A 174 -3.33 13.68 -22.21
C VAL A 174 -3.33 12.46 -21.31
N SER A 175 -3.78 11.32 -21.85
CA SER A 175 -3.70 10.04 -21.15
C SER A 175 -2.25 9.59 -21.00
N VAL A 176 -1.88 9.11 -19.82
CA VAL A 176 -0.55 8.61 -19.52
C VAL A 176 -0.64 7.17 -19.01
N THR A 177 0.34 6.36 -19.40
CA THR A 177 0.49 4.97 -18.94
C THR A 177 1.25 4.88 -17.61
N LYS A 178 2.05 5.89 -17.29
CA LYS A 178 2.86 6.00 -16.07
C LYS A 178 2.88 7.45 -15.57
N ARG A 179 3.05 7.64 -14.27
CA ARG A 179 3.29 8.93 -13.63
C ARG A 179 4.52 8.83 -12.73
N VAL A 180 5.33 9.89 -12.67
CA VAL A 180 6.35 10.06 -11.62
C VAL A 180 5.76 10.98 -10.57
N THR A 181 5.57 10.45 -9.37
CA THR A 181 4.72 11.10 -8.37
C THR A 181 5.15 10.71 -6.97
N ASP A 182 4.66 11.41 -5.95
CA ASP A 182 4.96 11.07 -4.55
C ASP A 182 4.08 9.93 -4.04
N VAL A 183 4.67 9.06 -3.24
CA VAL A 183 3.97 8.06 -2.43
C VAL A 183 4.44 8.17 -0.99
N VAL A 184 3.55 7.90 -0.04
CA VAL A 184 3.93 7.79 1.38
C VAL A 184 3.94 6.33 1.76
N LYS A 185 5.12 5.84 2.14
CA LYS A 185 5.37 4.44 2.50
C LYS A 185 6.32 4.42 3.69
N ASP A 186 6.09 3.49 4.63
CA ASP A 186 7.01 3.25 5.75
C ASP A 186 7.40 4.54 6.50
N THR A 187 6.41 5.43 6.73
CA THR A 187 6.57 6.74 7.41
C THR A 187 7.48 7.75 6.71
N ARG A 188 7.75 7.55 5.41
CA ARG A 188 8.55 8.47 4.59
C ARG A 188 7.81 8.81 3.30
N GLN A 189 8.13 9.97 2.76
CA GLN A 189 7.74 10.34 1.41
C GLN A 189 8.78 9.80 0.44
N HIS A 190 8.33 9.24 -0.68
CA HIS A 190 9.16 8.75 -1.77
C HIS A 190 8.67 9.35 -3.09
N ILE A 191 9.59 9.59 -4.01
CA ILE A 191 9.26 9.72 -5.44
C ILE A 191 9.16 8.30 -6.00
N ALA A 192 8.09 7.99 -6.70
CA ALA A 192 7.83 6.68 -7.28
C ALA A 192 7.31 6.79 -8.72
N VAL A 193 7.50 5.73 -9.50
CA VAL A 193 6.78 5.55 -10.77
C VAL A 193 5.53 4.75 -10.48
N VAL A 194 4.36 5.29 -10.83
CA VAL A 194 3.06 4.65 -10.62
C VAL A 194 2.40 4.30 -11.96
N ALA A 195 1.74 3.14 -12.04
CA ALA A 195 1.01 2.64 -13.20
C ALA A 195 -0.16 1.72 -12.80
N GLY A 196 -0.91 1.23 -13.78
CA GLY A 196 -1.93 0.18 -13.59
C GLY A 196 -3.38 0.66 -13.50
N VAL A 197 -3.62 1.97 -13.46
CA VAL A 197 -4.95 2.58 -13.54
C VAL A 197 -5.00 3.62 -14.67
N PRO A 198 -6.18 3.91 -15.24
CA PRO A 198 -6.33 5.02 -16.18
C PRO A 198 -5.92 6.34 -15.52
N MET A 199 -4.97 7.05 -16.12
CA MET A 199 -4.45 8.31 -15.61
C MET A 199 -4.34 9.32 -16.76
N SER A 200 -4.52 10.59 -16.45
CA SER A 200 -4.26 11.71 -17.35
C SER A 200 -3.51 12.82 -16.62
N VAL A 201 -2.76 13.62 -17.37
CA VAL A 201 -2.10 14.81 -16.87
C VAL A 201 -2.39 16.02 -17.77
N PRO A 202 -2.37 17.25 -17.24
CA PRO A 202 -2.47 18.47 -18.04
C PRO A 202 -1.46 18.53 -19.18
N VAL A 203 -1.87 19.10 -20.32
CA VAL A 203 -0.97 19.51 -21.40
C VAL A 203 -0.88 21.03 -21.39
N VAL A 204 0.34 21.56 -21.34
CA VAL A 204 0.59 23.01 -21.25
C VAL A 204 1.51 23.47 -22.35
N ASN A 205 1.17 24.60 -22.97
CA ASN A 205 1.99 25.24 -23.99
C ASN A 205 3.01 26.17 -23.32
N ALA A 206 4.30 25.92 -23.55
CA ALA A 206 5.36 26.78 -23.08
C ALA A 206 5.41 28.08 -23.90
N LYS A 207 5.59 29.21 -23.23
CA LYS A 207 5.75 30.52 -23.86
C LYS A 207 7.25 30.85 -23.95
N PRO A 208 7.77 31.26 -25.11
CA PRO A 208 9.17 31.67 -25.23
C PRO A 208 9.46 32.90 -24.35
N THR A 209 10.69 33.01 -23.85
CA THR A 209 11.18 34.20 -23.14
C THR A 209 12.11 35.03 -24.02
N ARG A 210 12.66 36.13 -23.48
CA ARG A 210 13.70 36.92 -24.17
C ARG A 210 15.01 36.16 -24.35
N THR A 211 15.24 35.11 -23.56
CA THR A 211 16.46 34.30 -23.63
C THR A 211 16.20 33.09 -24.54
N PRO A 212 16.93 32.93 -25.66
CA PRO A 212 16.78 31.79 -26.55
C PRO A 212 16.94 30.45 -25.81
N GLY A 213 16.05 29.50 -26.10
CA GLY A 213 16.02 28.20 -25.43
C GLY A 213 15.47 28.22 -23.99
N VAL A 214 14.96 29.35 -23.51
CA VAL A 214 14.30 29.45 -22.20
C VAL A 214 12.83 29.78 -22.38
N PHE A 215 11.98 29.01 -21.72
CA PHE A 215 10.52 29.08 -21.82
C PHE A 215 9.87 29.23 -20.44
N HIS A 216 8.65 29.74 -20.41
CA HIS A 216 7.78 29.75 -19.24
C HIS A 216 6.58 28.84 -19.44
N ALA A 217 6.26 28.04 -18.42
CA ALA A 217 5.07 27.22 -18.36
C ALA A 217 4.37 27.39 -16.99
N SER A 218 3.06 27.22 -16.97
CA SER A 218 2.24 27.30 -15.76
C SER A 218 1.18 26.21 -15.80
N PHE A 219 1.03 25.45 -14.71
CA PHE A 219 0.05 24.38 -14.58
C PHE A 219 -0.51 24.33 -13.16
N PRO A 220 -1.63 23.63 -12.89
CA PRO A 220 -2.23 23.59 -11.56
C PRO A 220 -1.23 23.20 -10.47
N GLY A 221 -1.08 24.05 -9.45
CA GLY A 221 -0.11 23.90 -8.35
C GLY A 221 1.29 24.47 -8.62
N VAL A 222 1.63 24.78 -9.87
CA VAL A 222 2.92 25.38 -10.26
C VAL A 222 2.66 26.64 -11.11
N PRO A 223 2.54 27.81 -10.47
CA PRO A 223 2.10 29.03 -11.14
C PRO A 223 3.14 29.59 -12.12
N SER A 224 4.43 29.33 -11.88
CA SER A 224 5.51 29.81 -12.75
C SER A 224 6.69 28.85 -12.75
N LEU A 225 6.90 28.18 -13.89
CA LEU A 225 8.04 27.32 -14.16
C LEU A 225 8.85 27.88 -15.34
N THR A 226 10.12 28.17 -15.12
CA THR A 226 11.11 28.47 -16.14
C THR A 226 11.77 27.17 -16.59
N VAL A 227 11.73 26.88 -17.89
CA VAL A 227 12.27 25.66 -18.48
C VAL A 227 13.36 26.04 -19.49
N SER A 228 14.60 25.70 -19.19
CA SER A 228 15.74 25.84 -20.10
C SER A 228 15.93 24.56 -20.91
N THR A 229 16.00 24.68 -22.23
CA THR A 229 16.30 23.59 -23.18
C THR A 229 17.63 23.84 -23.89
N VAL A 230 18.53 24.61 -23.26
CA VAL A 230 19.84 24.97 -23.84
C VAL A 230 20.66 23.70 -24.04
N LYS A 231 21.11 23.46 -25.27
CA LYS A 231 21.90 22.27 -25.63
C LYS A 231 23.33 22.40 -25.14
N GLY A 232 23.97 21.28 -24.81
CA GLY A 232 25.39 21.21 -24.46
C GLY A 232 25.75 21.55 -23.00
N LEU A 233 24.76 21.83 -22.15
CA LEU A 233 25.01 22.01 -20.71
C LEU A 233 25.43 20.67 -20.07
N PRO A 234 26.47 20.66 -19.20
CA PRO A 234 26.81 19.48 -18.44
C PRO A 234 25.66 19.10 -17.49
N VAL A 235 25.21 17.86 -17.58
CA VAL A 235 24.14 17.33 -16.73
C VAL A 235 24.72 16.57 -15.54
N SER A 236 24.17 16.81 -14.36
CA SER A 236 24.49 16.04 -13.15
C SER A 236 23.58 14.82 -13.02
N THR A 237 24.14 13.74 -12.50
CA THR A 237 23.44 12.54 -12.03
C THR A 237 23.56 12.37 -10.51
N THR A 238 24.17 13.34 -9.83
CA THR A 238 24.38 13.31 -8.37
C THR A 238 23.08 13.69 -7.67
N LEU A 239 22.59 12.82 -6.78
CA LEU A 239 21.37 13.10 -6.03
C LEU A 239 21.58 14.27 -5.04
N PRO A 240 20.62 15.23 -4.97
CA PRO A 240 20.67 16.30 -3.98
C PRO A 240 20.68 15.78 -2.53
N ARG A 241 21.20 16.60 -1.60
CA ARG A 241 21.14 16.30 -0.17
C ARG A 241 19.68 16.04 0.25
N GLY A 242 19.49 14.97 1.02
CA GLY A 242 18.18 14.55 1.50
C GLY A 242 17.34 13.77 0.48
N ILE A 243 17.87 13.47 -0.70
CA ILE A 243 17.27 12.54 -1.64
C ILE A 243 18.16 11.29 -1.73
N THR A 244 17.61 10.12 -1.43
CA THR A 244 18.34 8.85 -1.41
C THR A 244 17.76 7.87 -2.40
N GLU A 245 18.58 7.08 -3.09
CA GLU A 245 18.10 6.02 -3.98
C GLU A 245 17.35 4.92 -3.19
N ASP A 246 16.15 4.57 -3.65
CA ASP A 246 15.43 3.40 -3.14
C ASP A 246 15.84 2.14 -3.92
N LYS A 247 16.70 1.33 -3.29
CA LYS A 247 17.24 0.10 -3.89
C LYS A 247 16.27 -1.09 -3.82
N GLY A 248 15.16 -0.96 -3.08
CA GLY A 248 14.21 -2.06 -2.93
C GLY A 248 13.55 -2.46 -4.25
N ARG A 249 13.39 -1.51 -5.19
CA ARG A 249 12.85 -1.67 -6.56
C ARG A 249 11.63 -2.63 -6.66
N THR A 250 10.86 -2.74 -5.58
CA THR A 250 9.77 -3.70 -5.45
C THR A 250 8.46 -2.99 -5.77
N ALA A 251 7.68 -3.55 -6.69
CA ALA A 251 6.35 -3.03 -6.97
C ALA A 251 5.43 -3.29 -5.78
N VAL A 252 4.80 -2.23 -5.29
CA VAL A 252 3.81 -2.27 -4.21
C VAL A 252 2.57 -1.47 -4.60
N PRO A 253 1.40 -1.69 -3.99
CA PRO A 253 0.29 -0.76 -4.16
C PRO A 253 0.73 0.67 -3.82
N ALA A 254 0.43 1.63 -4.69
CA ALA A 254 0.93 3.00 -4.59
C ALA A 254 0.31 3.82 -3.44
N GLY A 255 -0.75 3.31 -2.81
CA GLY A 255 -1.60 4.05 -1.88
C GLY A 255 -2.77 4.74 -2.59
N PHE A 256 -3.75 5.22 -1.85
CA PHE A 256 -4.89 5.99 -2.37
C PHE A 256 -4.59 7.48 -2.55
N THR A 257 -3.55 7.98 -1.89
CA THR A 257 -3.13 9.38 -1.90
C THR A 257 -1.87 9.59 -2.73
N PHE A 258 -1.47 8.65 -3.59
CA PHE A 258 -0.33 8.86 -4.49
C PHE A 258 -0.54 10.14 -5.30
N GLY A 259 0.53 10.90 -5.49
CA GLY A 259 0.51 12.20 -6.14
C GLY A 259 -0.17 13.31 -5.34
N GLY A 260 -0.58 13.06 -4.09
CA GLY A 260 -1.20 14.07 -3.24
C GLY A 260 -0.30 15.27 -2.92
N GLY A 261 1.02 15.16 -3.12
CA GLY A 261 1.99 16.24 -3.02
C GLY A 261 2.73 16.49 -4.34
N SER A 262 2.19 16.05 -5.48
CA SER A 262 2.85 16.18 -6.78
C SER A 262 1.97 16.88 -7.81
N HIS A 263 2.59 17.78 -8.56
CA HIS A 263 1.97 18.55 -9.63
C HIS A 263 2.66 18.20 -10.95
N GLU A 264 1.88 17.73 -11.92
CA GLU A 264 2.43 17.11 -13.12
C GLU A 264 1.82 17.71 -14.37
N ALA A 265 2.62 17.83 -15.42
CA ALA A 265 2.15 18.27 -16.73
C ALA A 265 3.05 17.74 -17.84
N VAL A 266 2.49 17.62 -19.04
CA VAL A 266 3.29 17.56 -20.27
C VAL A 266 3.39 18.96 -20.87
N ILE A 267 4.62 19.46 -20.97
CA ILE A 267 4.95 20.76 -21.53
C ILE A 267 5.25 20.59 -23.02
N ARG A 268 4.43 21.22 -23.87
CA ARG A 268 4.63 21.32 -25.32
C ARG A 268 5.29 22.66 -25.63
N PHE A 269 6.40 22.62 -26.36
CA PHE A 269 7.09 23.83 -26.81
C PHE A 269 6.53 24.32 -28.15
N PRO A 270 6.71 25.61 -28.49
CA PRO A 270 6.36 26.14 -29.81
C PRO A 270 7.06 25.34 -30.93
N LYS A 271 6.36 25.10 -32.05
CA LYS A 271 6.84 24.21 -33.12
C LYS A 271 8.19 24.66 -33.69
N GLU A 272 8.36 25.97 -33.81
CA GLU A 272 9.57 26.66 -34.26
C GLU A 272 10.79 26.44 -33.37
N SER A 273 10.61 26.03 -32.11
CA SER A 273 11.72 25.71 -31.21
C SER A 273 12.42 24.40 -31.55
N GLY A 274 11.75 23.50 -32.29
CA GLY A 274 12.22 22.14 -32.55
C GLY A 274 12.31 21.23 -31.30
N GLN A 275 11.85 21.70 -30.14
CA GLN A 275 11.93 20.97 -28.88
C GLN A 275 10.80 19.94 -28.77
N LYS A 276 11.14 18.71 -28.39
CA LYS A 276 10.15 17.66 -28.10
C LYS A 276 9.40 17.99 -26.80
N PRO A 277 8.13 17.58 -26.66
CA PRO A 277 7.39 17.74 -25.40
C PRO A 277 8.07 17.01 -24.24
N VAL A 278 8.02 17.62 -23.05
CA VAL A 278 8.64 17.10 -21.83
C VAL A 278 7.58 16.91 -20.76
N TYR A 279 7.56 15.73 -20.12
CA TYR A 279 6.81 15.50 -18.89
C TYR A 279 7.60 16.05 -17.70
N VAL A 280 6.93 16.84 -16.85
CA VAL A 280 7.52 17.40 -15.63
C VAL A 280 6.62 17.04 -14.45
N SER A 281 7.24 16.54 -13.38
CA SER A 281 6.63 16.34 -12.07
C SER A 281 7.33 17.21 -11.04
N VAL A 282 6.56 18.06 -10.36
CA VAL A 282 7.02 18.95 -9.28
C VAL A 282 6.38 18.45 -7.99
N THR A 283 7.20 17.91 -7.09
CA THR A 283 6.77 17.33 -5.82
C THR A 283 7.14 18.25 -4.65
N ASP A 284 6.16 18.49 -3.79
CA ASP A 284 6.34 19.16 -2.51
C ASP A 284 7.12 18.28 -1.53
N VAL A 285 8.06 18.86 -0.78
CA VAL A 285 8.75 18.17 0.31
C VAL A 285 7.87 18.21 1.56
N LEU A 286 7.29 17.08 1.94
CA LEU A 286 6.40 17.00 3.10
C LEU A 286 7.19 17.03 4.41
N THR A 287 6.75 17.85 5.36
CA THR A 287 7.24 17.78 6.74
C THR A 287 6.85 16.44 7.40
N PRO A 288 7.55 15.99 8.46
CA PRO A 288 7.18 14.77 9.18
C PRO A 288 5.71 14.75 9.66
N ALA A 289 5.17 15.91 10.05
CA ALA A 289 3.77 16.05 10.44
C ALA A 289 2.81 15.81 9.24
N GLN A 290 3.12 16.37 8.07
CA GLN A 290 2.34 16.14 6.84
C GLN A 290 2.46 14.69 6.34
N VAL A 291 3.64 14.07 6.44
CA VAL A 291 3.83 12.64 6.14
C VAL A 291 2.94 11.79 7.05
N LYS A 292 2.88 12.10 8.35
CA LYS A 292 1.98 11.42 9.28
C LYS A 292 0.51 11.60 8.91
N GLN A 293 0.08 12.82 8.57
CA GLN A 293 -1.30 13.08 8.13
C GLN A 293 -1.67 12.28 6.87
N ARG A 294 -0.78 12.27 5.87
CA ARG A 294 -0.95 11.46 4.65
C ARG A 294 -1.02 9.97 4.98
N GLN A 295 -0.17 9.48 5.88
CA GLN A 295 -0.18 8.07 6.30
C GLN A 295 -1.47 7.68 7.04
N ASP A 296 -2.01 8.55 7.87
CA ASP A 296 -3.26 8.32 8.60
C ASP A 296 -4.47 8.35 7.64
N GLU A 297 -4.46 9.26 6.65
CA GLU A 297 -5.45 9.29 5.56
C GLU A 297 -5.37 8.05 4.67
N GLU A 298 -4.17 7.59 4.31
CA GLU A 298 -3.96 6.33 3.57
C GLU A 298 -4.57 5.14 4.28
N LYS A 299 -4.33 5.02 5.59
CA LYS A 299 -4.94 3.94 6.41
C LYS A 299 -6.45 4.02 6.40
N ARG A 300 -7.02 5.23 6.52
CA ARG A 300 -8.47 5.44 6.48
C ARG A 300 -9.05 5.01 5.13
N LEU A 301 -8.48 5.47 4.02
CA LEU A 301 -8.93 5.12 2.66
C LEU A 301 -8.74 3.63 2.36
N GLN A 302 -7.64 3.03 2.82
CA GLN A 302 -7.40 1.60 2.68
C GLN A 302 -8.41 0.78 3.47
N GLN A 303 -8.81 1.22 4.66
CA GLN A 303 -9.87 0.57 5.42
C GLN A 303 -11.22 0.70 4.71
N GLU A 304 -11.59 1.90 4.25
CA GLU A 304 -12.82 2.11 3.49
C GLU A 304 -12.86 1.24 2.22
N TRP A 305 -11.74 1.08 1.54
CA TRP A 305 -11.62 0.17 0.40
C TRP A 305 -11.70 -1.29 0.83
N ASN A 306 -11.03 -1.70 1.90
CA ASN A 306 -11.09 -3.09 2.38
C ASN A 306 -12.53 -3.48 2.73
N ASP A 307 -13.27 -2.59 3.39
CA ASP A 307 -14.67 -2.78 3.75
C ASP A 307 -15.55 -2.86 2.49
N ALA A 308 -15.20 -2.09 1.46
CA ALA A 308 -15.91 -2.07 0.19
C ALA A 308 -15.47 -3.17 -0.81
N HIS A 309 -14.41 -3.94 -0.55
CA HIS A 309 -13.83 -4.92 -1.50
C HIS A 309 -13.46 -6.26 -0.83
N PRO A 310 -14.43 -6.97 -0.21
CA PRO A 310 -14.14 -8.14 0.62
C PRO A 310 -13.56 -9.33 -0.16
N VAL A 311 -13.90 -9.50 -1.44
CA VAL A 311 -13.35 -10.58 -2.28
C VAL A 311 -11.88 -10.33 -2.55
N GLU A 312 -11.53 -9.11 -2.95
CA GLU A 312 -10.16 -8.69 -3.23
C GLU A 312 -9.31 -8.69 -1.94
N VAL A 313 -9.90 -8.32 -0.80
CA VAL A 313 -9.24 -8.47 0.51
C VAL A 313 -8.99 -9.93 0.85
N ALA A 314 -9.98 -10.81 0.63
CA ALA A 314 -9.80 -12.24 0.88
C ALA A 314 -8.76 -12.87 -0.07
N GLU A 315 -8.71 -12.42 -1.33
CA GLU A 315 -7.70 -12.86 -2.31
C GLU A 315 -6.31 -12.40 -1.86
N ARG A 316 -6.14 -11.14 -1.47
CA ARG A 316 -4.88 -10.61 -0.91
C ARG A 316 -4.44 -11.38 0.34
N ASN A 317 -5.34 -11.63 1.26
CA ASN A 317 -5.04 -12.37 2.49
C ASN A 317 -4.62 -13.82 2.19
N TYR A 318 -5.25 -14.45 1.21
CA TYR A 318 -4.89 -15.77 0.73
C TYR A 318 -3.49 -15.79 0.11
N GLU A 319 -3.17 -14.84 -0.77
CA GLU A 319 -1.85 -14.71 -1.37
C GLU A 319 -0.75 -14.48 -0.32
N GLN A 320 -1.01 -13.63 0.69
CA GLN A 320 -0.10 -13.41 1.80
C GLN A 320 0.10 -14.67 2.64
N ALA A 321 -0.97 -15.39 2.99
CA ALA A 321 -0.86 -16.62 3.77
C ALA A 321 -0.09 -17.71 3.01
N ARG A 322 -0.29 -17.82 1.70
CA ARG A 322 0.46 -18.72 0.82
C ARG A 322 1.96 -18.35 0.77
N ALA A 323 2.30 -17.07 0.70
CA ALA A 323 3.69 -16.61 0.76
C ALA A 323 4.34 -16.91 2.13
N GLU A 324 3.62 -16.70 3.23
CA GLU A 324 4.08 -17.04 4.58
C GLU A 324 4.32 -18.55 4.75
N LEU A 325 3.44 -19.40 4.22
CA LEU A 325 3.61 -20.85 4.22
C LEU A 325 4.83 -21.28 3.40
N ASN A 326 5.01 -20.71 2.20
CA ASN A 326 6.20 -20.98 1.38
C ASN A 326 7.50 -20.58 2.11
N GLN A 327 7.49 -19.47 2.84
CA GLN A 327 8.63 -19.06 3.66
C GLN A 327 8.87 -20.01 4.83
N ALA A 328 7.83 -20.48 5.50
CA ALA A 328 7.95 -21.47 6.58
C ALA A 328 8.47 -22.82 6.07
N ASN A 329 8.08 -23.25 4.87
CA ASN A 329 8.61 -24.46 4.24
C ASN A 329 10.12 -24.34 3.96
N LYS A 330 10.58 -23.19 3.46
CA LYS A 330 12.03 -22.91 3.31
C LYS A 330 12.75 -22.90 4.65
N ASP A 331 12.10 -22.41 5.71
CA ASP A 331 12.68 -22.41 7.05
C ASP A 331 12.85 -23.82 7.62
N VAL A 332 11.85 -24.69 7.41
CA VAL A 332 11.95 -26.11 7.77
C VAL A 332 13.11 -26.78 7.03
N ALA A 333 13.24 -26.58 5.71
CA ALA A 333 14.32 -27.15 4.92
C ALA A 333 15.71 -26.74 5.44
N ARG A 334 15.91 -25.44 5.75
CA ARG A 334 17.17 -24.94 6.33
C ARG A 334 17.48 -25.56 7.70
N ASN A 335 16.47 -25.76 8.55
CA ASN A 335 16.68 -26.37 9.86
C ASN A 335 16.93 -27.88 9.77
N GLN A 336 16.36 -28.57 8.77
CA GLN A 336 16.69 -29.98 8.49
C GLN A 336 18.15 -30.14 8.04
N GLU A 337 18.63 -29.26 7.16
CA GLU A 337 20.05 -29.23 6.75
C GLU A 337 20.98 -28.97 7.93
N ARG A 338 20.64 -27.99 8.79
CA ARG A 338 21.39 -27.69 10.02
C ARG A 338 21.45 -28.90 10.95
N GLN A 339 20.32 -29.56 11.19
CA GLN A 339 20.24 -30.76 12.01
C GLN A 339 21.10 -31.89 11.45
N ALA A 340 21.00 -32.18 10.15
CA ALA A 340 21.79 -33.23 9.50
C ALA A 340 23.30 -32.97 9.65
N LYS A 341 23.74 -31.73 9.44
CA LYS A 341 25.13 -31.31 9.65
C LYS A 341 25.55 -31.45 11.12
N ALA A 342 24.70 -31.06 12.07
CA ALA A 342 24.99 -31.16 13.49
C ALA A 342 25.14 -32.63 13.93
N VAL A 343 24.32 -33.54 13.41
CA VAL A 343 24.44 -34.99 13.64
C VAL A 343 25.78 -35.52 13.09
N GLN A 344 26.17 -35.12 11.88
CA GLN A 344 27.45 -35.53 11.28
C GLN A 344 28.64 -35.06 12.14
N VAL A 345 28.64 -33.78 12.57
CA VAL A 345 29.70 -33.22 13.40
C VAL A 345 29.74 -33.88 14.78
N TYR A 346 28.58 -34.13 15.39
CA TYR A 346 28.48 -34.84 16.67
C TYR A 346 29.15 -36.22 16.59
N ASN A 347 28.83 -37.00 15.55
CA ASN A 347 29.42 -38.34 15.35
C ASN A 347 30.94 -38.26 15.14
N SER A 348 31.42 -37.30 14.35
CA SER A 348 32.86 -37.08 14.13
C SER A 348 33.59 -36.75 15.45
N ARG A 349 33.08 -35.77 16.21
CA ARG A 349 33.71 -35.34 17.48
C ARG A 349 33.65 -36.42 18.54
N LYS A 350 32.60 -37.23 18.54
CA LYS A 350 32.51 -38.40 19.40
C LYS A 350 33.62 -39.41 19.10
N SER A 351 33.83 -39.76 17.83
CA SER A 351 34.91 -40.68 17.45
C SER A 351 36.30 -40.14 17.78
N GLU A 352 36.54 -38.84 17.60
CA GLU A 352 37.80 -38.20 17.99
C GLU A 352 38.04 -38.25 19.50
N LEU A 353 37.01 -38.00 20.31
CA LEU A 353 37.09 -38.09 21.77
C LEU A 353 37.34 -39.54 22.24
N ASP A 354 36.65 -40.51 21.66
CA ASP A 354 36.83 -41.93 21.96
C ASP A 354 38.27 -42.38 21.63
N ALA A 355 38.84 -41.91 20.52
CA ALA A 355 40.23 -42.16 20.15
C ALA A 355 41.24 -41.51 21.12
N ALA A 356 41.04 -40.24 21.49
CA ALA A 356 41.90 -39.55 22.45
C ALA A 356 41.86 -40.21 23.84
N ASN A 357 40.69 -40.66 24.28
CA ASN A 357 40.53 -41.41 25.53
C ASN A 357 41.31 -42.74 25.51
N LYS A 358 41.32 -43.44 24.37
CA LYS A 358 42.14 -44.65 24.20
C LYS A 358 43.63 -44.35 24.33
N THR A 359 44.13 -43.32 23.65
CA THR A 359 45.54 -42.89 23.76
C THR A 359 45.92 -42.51 25.20
N LEU A 360 45.03 -41.85 25.94
CA LEU A 360 45.25 -41.54 27.35
C LEU A 360 45.28 -42.80 28.22
N ALA A 361 44.41 -43.78 27.97
CA ALA A 361 44.42 -45.05 28.67
C ALA A 361 45.73 -45.83 28.44
N ASP A 362 46.20 -45.88 27.19
CA ASP A 362 47.46 -46.53 26.82
C ASP A 362 48.66 -45.84 27.50
N ALA A 363 48.68 -44.49 27.53
CA ALA A 363 49.74 -43.74 28.21
C ALA A 363 49.73 -43.93 29.73
N LYS A 364 48.55 -44.05 30.36
CA LYS A 364 48.42 -44.37 31.80
C LYS A 364 48.89 -45.79 32.10
N ALA A 365 48.61 -46.76 31.22
CA ALA A 365 49.13 -48.11 31.34
C ALA A 365 50.66 -48.16 31.25
N GLU A 366 51.25 -47.36 30.36
CA GLU A 366 52.71 -47.20 30.22
C GLU A 366 53.35 -46.60 31.48
N ILE A 367 52.73 -45.59 32.12
CA ILE A 367 53.20 -45.07 33.41
C ILE A 367 53.24 -46.19 34.46
N LYS A 368 52.15 -46.97 34.56
CA LYS A 368 52.04 -48.08 35.51
C LYS A 368 53.11 -49.16 35.26
N GLN A 369 53.43 -49.42 33.99
CA GLN A 369 54.49 -50.37 33.62
C GLN A 369 55.87 -49.96 34.14
N PHE A 370 56.18 -48.66 34.16
CA PHE A 370 57.47 -48.13 34.61
C PHE A 370 57.46 -47.59 36.05
N GLU A 371 56.35 -47.69 36.77
CA GLU A 371 56.16 -47.15 38.13
C GLU A 371 57.21 -47.66 39.14
N ARG A 372 57.69 -48.90 38.96
CA ARG A 372 58.78 -49.48 39.78
C ARG A 372 60.06 -48.64 39.78
N PHE A 373 60.33 -47.90 38.71
CA PHE A 373 61.52 -47.06 38.57
C PHE A 373 61.32 -45.62 39.07
N ALA A 374 60.14 -45.28 39.60
CA ALA A 374 59.82 -43.92 40.04
C ALA A 374 60.75 -43.43 41.18
N ARG A 375 61.23 -44.34 42.03
CA ARG A 375 62.13 -44.06 43.16
C ARG A 375 63.60 -44.41 42.87
N GLU A 376 63.97 -44.67 41.61
CA GLU A 376 65.32 -45.06 41.20
C GLU A 376 65.92 -44.08 40.17
N PRO A 377 66.34 -42.85 40.56
CA PRO A 377 66.72 -41.80 39.61
C PRO A 377 67.85 -42.18 38.63
N MET A 378 68.70 -43.13 39.00
CA MET A 378 69.83 -43.59 38.19
C MET A 378 69.49 -44.78 37.27
N ALA A 379 68.32 -45.42 37.42
CA ALA A 379 67.92 -46.53 36.57
C ALA A 379 67.49 -46.03 35.18
N ALA A 380 67.87 -46.74 34.11
CA ALA A 380 67.41 -46.41 32.75
C ALA A 380 65.88 -46.36 32.63
N GLY A 381 65.17 -47.17 33.43
CA GLY A 381 63.72 -47.17 33.52
C GLY A 381 63.10 -45.89 34.10
N HIS A 382 63.85 -45.09 34.86
CA HIS A 382 63.36 -43.80 35.39
C HIS A 382 63.10 -42.81 34.26
N ARG A 383 63.98 -42.78 33.24
CA ARG A 383 63.77 -41.97 32.03
C ARG A 383 62.52 -42.42 31.26
N MET A 384 62.27 -43.72 31.18
CA MET A 384 61.05 -44.25 30.55
C MET A 384 59.79 -43.83 31.32
N TRP A 385 59.84 -43.88 32.66
CA TRP A 385 58.75 -43.40 33.51
C TRP A 385 58.46 -41.90 33.31
N GLN A 386 59.49 -41.05 33.27
CA GLN A 386 59.33 -39.62 32.98
C GLN A 386 58.72 -39.36 31.59
N MET A 387 59.17 -40.10 30.58
CA MET A 387 58.62 -40.01 29.21
C MET A 387 57.16 -40.44 29.14
N ALA A 388 56.78 -41.51 29.84
CA ALA A 388 55.39 -41.95 29.95
C ALA A 388 54.52 -40.89 30.64
N GLY A 389 55.05 -40.22 31.67
CA GLY A 389 54.41 -39.06 32.32
C GLY A 389 54.12 -37.91 31.36
N LEU A 390 55.12 -37.50 30.57
CA LEU A 390 54.96 -36.46 29.55
C LEU A 390 53.97 -36.86 28.44
N LYS A 391 53.99 -38.13 28.03
CA LYS A 391 53.04 -38.70 27.05
C LYS A 391 51.60 -38.64 27.59
N ALA A 392 51.38 -39.03 28.84
CA ALA A 392 50.07 -38.96 29.47
C ALA A 392 49.58 -37.51 29.65
N GLN A 393 50.46 -36.57 30.00
CA GLN A 393 50.11 -35.14 30.08
C GLN A 393 49.66 -34.58 28.72
N ARG A 394 50.37 -34.92 27.64
CA ARG A 394 49.97 -34.54 26.26
C ARG A 394 48.64 -35.17 25.87
N ALA A 395 48.46 -36.47 26.14
CA ALA A 395 47.20 -37.18 25.87
C ALA A 395 46.03 -36.59 26.69
N GLN A 396 46.26 -36.18 27.93
CA GLN A 396 45.25 -35.53 28.78
C GLN A 396 44.84 -34.17 28.21
N THR A 397 45.80 -33.39 27.72
CA THR A 397 45.53 -32.09 27.07
C THR A 397 44.71 -32.28 25.79
N ASP A 398 45.04 -33.29 24.98
CA ASP A 398 44.26 -33.64 23.79
C ASP A 398 42.83 -34.06 24.15
N VAL A 399 42.65 -34.94 25.15
CA VAL A 399 41.33 -35.32 25.67
C VAL A 399 40.53 -34.10 26.11
N ASN A 400 41.14 -33.15 26.83
CA ASN A 400 40.45 -31.92 27.26
C ASN A 400 39.94 -31.11 26.06
N ASN A 401 40.75 -30.96 25.01
CA ASN A 401 40.37 -30.25 23.78
C ASN A 401 39.27 -30.99 23.00
N LYS A 402 39.37 -32.31 22.87
CA LYS A 402 38.35 -33.14 22.19
C LYS A 402 37.04 -33.16 22.97
N LYS A 403 37.10 -33.14 24.31
CA LYS A 403 35.92 -33.06 25.17
C LYS A 403 35.20 -31.73 24.97
N ALA A 404 35.91 -30.61 24.96
CA ALA A 404 35.33 -29.30 24.69
C ALA A 404 34.68 -29.24 23.28
N ALA A 405 35.34 -29.79 22.25
CA ALA A 405 34.80 -29.86 20.90
C ALA A 405 33.55 -30.76 20.80
N PHE A 406 33.54 -31.90 21.52
CA PHE A 406 32.38 -32.78 21.61
C PHE A 406 31.22 -32.10 22.33
N ASP A 407 31.45 -31.44 23.46
CA ASP A 407 30.42 -30.73 24.21
C ASP A 407 29.77 -29.62 23.37
N ALA A 408 30.57 -28.88 22.60
CA ALA A 408 30.07 -27.88 21.66
C ALA A 408 29.20 -28.52 20.55
N ALA A 409 29.62 -29.66 19.99
CA ALA A 409 28.84 -30.39 18.99
C ALA A 409 27.54 -30.98 19.55
N ALA A 410 27.56 -31.47 20.79
CA ALA A 410 26.37 -31.95 21.50
C ALA A 410 25.37 -30.82 21.73
N LYS A 411 25.86 -29.64 22.11
CA LYS A 411 25.03 -28.44 22.25
C LYS A 411 24.41 -28.03 20.92
N GLU A 412 25.19 -27.93 19.85
CA GLU A 412 24.68 -27.55 18.52
C GLU A 412 23.64 -28.55 18.00
N LYS A 413 23.86 -29.85 18.20
CA LYS A 413 22.86 -30.87 17.87
C LYS A 413 21.55 -30.65 18.62
N SER A 414 21.61 -30.41 19.94
CA SER A 414 20.44 -30.11 20.75
C SER A 414 19.71 -28.85 20.28
N ASP A 415 20.45 -27.77 20.01
CA ASP A 415 19.87 -26.51 19.53
C ASP A 415 19.22 -26.67 18.14
N ALA A 416 19.83 -27.47 17.25
CA ALA A 416 19.29 -27.75 15.92
C ALA A 416 18.01 -28.60 15.98
N ASP A 417 17.94 -29.59 16.87
CA ASP A 417 16.74 -30.39 17.12
C ASP A 417 15.56 -29.51 17.60
N VAL A 418 15.83 -28.59 18.54
CA VAL A 418 14.83 -27.63 19.05
C VAL A 418 14.39 -26.63 17.97
N ALA A 419 15.34 -26.13 17.16
CA ALA A 419 15.06 -25.20 16.07
C ALA A 419 14.17 -25.83 14.99
N LEU A 420 14.43 -27.10 14.63
CA LEU A 420 13.60 -27.85 13.68
C LEU A 420 12.18 -28.07 14.22
N SER A 421 12.04 -28.49 15.47
CA SER A 421 10.72 -28.63 16.11
C SER A 421 9.93 -27.31 16.09
N SER A 422 10.60 -26.20 16.42
CA SER A 422 10.00 -24.86 16.38
C SER A 422 9.63 -24.43 14.96
N ALA A 423 10.40 -24.81 13.93
CA ALA A 423 10.11 -24.51 12.53
C ALA A 423 8.88 -25.32 12.04
N LEU A 424 8.76 -26.59 12.43
CA LEU A 424 7.61 -27.44 12.11
C LEU A 424 6.30 -26.92 12.71
N GLU A 425 6.33 -26.45 13.96
CA GLU A 425 5.16 -25.81 14.59
C GLU A 425 4.73 -24.53 13.87
N ARG A 426 5.70 -23.66 13.52
CA ARG A 426 5.40 -22.46 12.71
C ARG A 426 4.80 -22.82 11.36
N ARG A 427 5.34 -23.82 10.66
CA ARG A 427 4.79 -24.30 9.39
C ARG A 427 3.34 -24.74 9.55
N LYS A 428 3.01 -25.52 10.59
CA LYS A 428 1.63 -25.96 10.87
C LYS A 428 0.68 -24.78 11.11
N GLN A 429 1.11 -23.77 11.86
CA GLN A 429 0.33 -22.53 12.04
C GLN A 429 0.09 -21.79 10.72
N LYS A 430 1.12 -21.69 9.85
CA LYS A 430 0.98 -21.05 8.53
C LYS A 430 0.11 -21.84 7.57
N GLU A 431 0.15 -23.17 7.64
CA GLU A 431 -0.70 -24.05 6.86
C GLU A 431 -2.18 -23.86 7.22
N ASN A 432 -2.50 -23.83 8.52
CA ASN A 432 -3.86 -23.55 8.98
C ASN A 432 -4.32 -22.15 8.55
N LYS A 433 -3.45 -21.13 8.66
CA LYS A 433 -3.74 -19.76 8.20
C LYS A 433 -4.04 -19.70 6.69
N GLU A 434 -3.32 -20.45 5.86
CA GLU A 434 -3.57 -20.53 4.41
C GLU A 434 -4.91 -21.19 4.11
N LYS A 435 -5.24 -22.30 4.79
CA LYS A 435 -6.54 -22.99 4.66
C LYS A 435 -7.71 -22.08 5.07
N ASP A 436 -7.59 -21.37 6.18
CA ASP A 436 -8.62 -20.44 6.66
C ASP A 436 -8.80 -19.27 5.68
N ALA A 437 -7.70 -18.70 5.17
CA ALA A 437 -7.73 -17.64 4.18
C ALA A 437 -8.37 -18.11 2.85
N LYS A 438 -8.05 -19.33 2.40
CA LYS A 438 -8.65 -19.94 1.22
C LYS A 438 -10.14 -20.18 1.38
N ALA A 439 -10.54 -20.73 2.53
CA ALA A 439 -11.95 -20.93 2.85
C ALA A 439 -12.72 -19.60 2.90
N LYS A 440 -12.12 -18.53 3.45
CA LYS A 440 -12.70 -17.18 3.43
C LYS A 440 -12.84 -16.66 2.00
N LEU A 441 -11.80 -16.78 1.17
CA LEU A 441 -11.84 -16.40 -0.24
C LEU A 441 -12.94 -17.13 -1.01
N ASP A 442 -13.08 -18.45 -0.82
CA ASP A 442 -14.10 -19.25 -1.51
C ASP A 442 -15.52 -18.84 -1.11
N LYS A 443 -15.74 -18.53 0.17
CA LYS A 443 -17.02 -18.02 0.67
C LYS A 443 -17.31 -16.64 0.09
N GLU A 444 -16.38 -15.70 0.19
CA GLU A 444 -16.55 -14.34 -0.32
C GLU A 444 -16.81 -14.32 -1.83
N SER A 445 -16.08 -15.17 -2.57
CA SER A 445 -16.21 -15.31 -4.03
C SER A 445 -17.59 -15.84 -4.46
N LYS A 446 -18.41 -16.40 -3.56
CA LYS A 446 -19.79 -16.80 -3.90
C LYS A 446 -20.63 -15.63 -4.42
N ARG A 447 -20.33 -14.39 -4.02
CA ARG A 447 -21.01 -13.19 -4.54
C ARG A 447 -20.74 -12.92 -6.02
N ASN A 448 -19.66 -13.47 -6.57
CA ASN A 448 -19.27 -13.35 -7.98
C ASN A 448 -19.67 -14.60 -8.79
N LYS A 449 -20.45 -15.51 -8.19
CA LYS A 449 -20.94 -16.73 -8.85
C LYS A 449 -22.44 -16.64 -9.08
N PRO A 450 -22.98 -17.31 -10.13
CA PRO A 450 -24.40 -17.34 -10.35
C PRO A 450 -25.19 -17.90 -9.16
N GLY A 451 -26.42 -17.43 -8.98
CA GLY A 451 -27.32 -17.98 -7.99
C GLY A 451 -28.75 -17.45 -8.12
N LYS A 452 -29.65 -18.14 -7.43
CA LYS A 452 -31.09 -17.92 -7.51
C LYS A 452 -31.56 -17.11 -6.29
N ALA A 453 -32.36 -16.06 -6.50
CA ALA A 453 -32.87 -15.26 -5.39
C ALA A 453 -33.95 -15.98 -4.60
N THR A 454 -33.81 -15.94 -3.27
CA THR A 454 -34.71 -16.54 -2.28
C THR A 454 -35.19 -15.48 -1.29
N GLY A 455 -36.11 -15.86 -0.41
CA GLY A 455 -36.64 -14.99 0.64
C GLY A 455 -37.94 -14.28 0.27
N LYS A 456 -38.65 -13.81 1.30
CA LYS A 456 -39.98 -13.19 1.18
C LYS A 456 -39.95 -11.67 1.24
N GLY A 457 -38.89 -11.08 1.78
CA GLY A 457 -38.84 -9.67 2.13
C GLY A 457 -39.81 -9.34 3.27
N LYS A 458 -39.97 -8.05 3.55
CA LYS A 458 -40.92 -7.56 4.57
C LYS A 458 -41.84 -6.49 3.98
N PRO A 459 -43.09 -6.36 4.48
CA PRO A 459 -43.95 -5.25 4.09
C PRO A 459 -43.33 -3.91 4.51
N VAL A 460 -43.40 -2.91 3.64
CA VAL A 460 -42.82 -1.58 3.89
C VAL A 460 -43.82 -0.47 3.57
N ASN A 461 -43.79 0.60 4.36
CA ASN A 461 -44.64 1.78 4.16
C ASN A 461 -43.99 2.82 3.23
N ASN A 462 -44.67 3.96 3.04
CA ASN A 462 -44.22 5.09 2.23
C ASN A 462 -42.96 5.82 2.77
N LYS A 463 -42.43 5.40 3.92
CA LYS A 463 -41.20 5.91 4.55
C LYS A 463 -40.11 4.82 4.60
N TRP A 464 -40.17 3.83 3.70
CA TRP A 464 -39.25 2.69 3.64
C TRP A 464 -37.78 3.05 3.88
N LEU A 465 -37.26 4.07 3.21
CA LEU A 465 -35.83 4.45 3.33
C LEU A 465 -35.47 5.21 4.62
N ASN A 466 -36.43 5.65 5.43
CA ASN A 466 -36.12 6.37 6.67
C ASN A 466 -35.35 5.52 7.69
N ASN A 467 -35.42 4.20 7.56
CA ASN A 467 -34.72 3.25 8.42
C ASN A 467 -33.36 2.83 7.86
N ALA A 468 -32.99 3.21 6.62
CA ALA A 468 -31.71 2.81 6.03
C ALA A 468 -30.50 3.42 6.77
N GLY A 469 -30.71 4.51 7.51
CA GLY A 469 -29.70 5.11 8.40
C GLY A 469 -29.77 4.65 9.86
N LYS A 470 -30.59 3.65 10.20
CA LYS A 470 -30.89 3.21 11.58
C LYS A 470 -30.76 1.70 11.71
N ASP A 471 -30.59 1.19 12.93
CA ASP A 471 -30.65 -0.23 13.28
C ASP A 471 -29.92 -1.14 12.28
N LEU A 472 -30.58 -2.15 11.71
CA LEU A 472 -30.02 -3.03 10.67
C LEU A 472 -30.31 -2.54 9.23
N GLY A 473 -30.84 -1.33 9.07
CA GLY A 473 -31.25 -0.77 7.79
C GLY A 473 -32.71 -1.06 7.42
N SER A 474 -33.06 -0.76 6.18
CA SER A 474 -34.40 -1.01 5.64
C SER A 474 -34.45 -2.39 4.98
N PRO A 475 -35.40 -3.28 5.33
CA PRO A 475 -35.45 -4.61 4.72
C PRO A 475 -35.79 -4.54 3.24
N VAL A 476 -35.49 -5.61 2.50
CA VAL A 476 -36.00 -5.78 1.13
C VAL A 476 -37.53 -5.77 1.14
N PRO A 477 -38.20 -4.90 0.35
CA PRO A 477 -39.65 -4.88 0.26
C PRO A 477 -40.21 -6.19 -0.30
N ASP A 478 -41.24 -6.74 0.33
CA ASP A 478 -41.96 -7.95 -0.08
C ASP A 478 -42.39 -7.94 -1.56
N ARG A 479 -42.91 -6.82 -2.05
CA ARG A 479 -43.32 -6.62 -3.44
C ARG A 479 -42.15 -6.62 -4.43
N ILE A 480 -40.96 -6.24 -3.98
CA ILE A 480 -39.73 -6.35 -4.77
C ILE A 480 -39.20 -7.79 -4.71
N ALA A 481 -39.21 -8.40 -3.52
CA ALA A 481 -38.83 -9.80 -3.35
C ALA A 481 -39.68 -10.74 -4.22
N ASN A 482 -40.99 -10.55 -4.29
CA ASN A 482 -41.87 -11.33 -5.15
C ASN A 482 -41.49 -11.27 -6.64
N LYS A 483 -40.97 -10.13 -7.12
CA LYS A 483 -40.55 -9.96 -8.52
C LYS A 483 -39.18 -10.54 -8.82
N LEU A 484 -38.33 -10.70 -7.81
CA LEU A 484 -36.96 -11.19 -7.96
C LEU A 484 -36.82 -12.66 -7.59
N ARG A 485 -37.72 -13.19 -6.76
CA ARG A 485 -37.72 -14.58 -6.32
C ARG A 485 -37.69 -15.52 -7.53
N ASP A 486 -36.91 -16.58 -7.37
CA ASP A 486 -36.68 -17.60 -8.36
C ASP A 486 -35.95 -17.19 -9.65
N LYS A 487 -35.57 -15.91 -9.79
CA LYS A 487 -34.70 -15.47 -10.88
C LYS A 487 -33.25 -15.82 -10.57
N GLU A 488 -32.54 -16.22 -11.62
CA GLU A 488 -31.10 -16.46 -11.59
C GLU A 488 -30.35 -15.18 -11.96
N PHE A 489 -29.30 -14.87 -11.19
CA PHE A 489 -28.42 -13.72 -11.39
C PHE A 489 -27.01 -14.21 -11.60
N LYS A 490 -26.24 -13.55 -12.48
CA LYS A 490 -24.86 -13.95 -12.79
C LYS A 490 -23.89 -13.64 -11.65
N SER A 491 -24.21 -12.63 -10.86
CA SER A 491 -23.46 -12.19 -9.68
C SER A 491 -24.38 -11.38 -8.75
N PHE A 492 -23.93 -11.12 -7.53
CA PHE A 492 -24.62 -10.23 -6.61
C PHE A 492 -24.71 -8.79 -7.14
N ASP A 493 -23.76 -8.35 -7.97
CA ASP A 493 -23.85 -7.04 -8.63
C ASP A 493 -24.97 -6.99 -9.67
N ASP A 494 -25.20 -8.09 -10.39
CA ASP A 494 -26.34 -8.23 -11.30
C ASP A 494 -27.67 -8.22 -10.53
N PHE A 495 -27.74 -8.96 -9.42
CA PHE A 495 -28.87 -8.89 -8.49
C PHE A 495 -29.12 -7.46 -8.00
N ARG A 496 -28.09 -6.74 -7.54
CA ARG A 496 -28.18 -5.35 -7.06
C ARG A 496 -28.71 -4.41 -8.14
N LYS A 497 -28.21 -4.52 -9.39
CA LYS A 497 -28.71 -3.73 -10.51
C LYS A 497 -30.20 -3.95 -10.71
N LYS A 498 -30.63 -5.22 -10.77
CA LYS A 498 -32.03 -5.60 -10.96
C LYS A 498 -32.92 -5.19 -9.78
N PHE A 499 -32.40 -5.27 -8.55
CA PHE A 499 -33.08 -4.76 -7.37
C PHE A 499 -33.45 -3.28 -7.52
N TRP A 500 -32.48 -2.44 -7.88
CA TRP A 500 -32.75 -1.00 -8.08
C TRP A 500 -33.64 -0.72 -9.28
N GLU A 501 -33.50 -1.47 -10.38
CA GLU A 501 -34.43 -1.37 -11.51
C GLU A 501 -35.87 -1.66 -11.09
N GLU A 502 -36.13 -2.70 -10.30
CA GLU A 502 -37.49 -3.03 -9.83
C GLU A 502 -38.03 -1.99 -8.84
N VAL A 503 -37.17 -1.43 -7.97
CA VAL A 503 -37.54 -0.31 -7.09
C VAL A 503 -37.96 0.92 -7.92
N SER A 504 -37.28 1.20 -9.04
CA SER A 504 -37.61 2.34 -9.91
C SER A 504 -38.96 2.22 -10.62
N LYS A 505 -39.48 1.00 -10.78
CA LYS A 505 -40.76 0.71 -11.44
C LYS A 505 -41.95 0.73 -10.47
N ASP A 506 -41.71 0.74 -9.16
CA ASP A 506 -42.75 0.73 -8.14
C ASP A 506 -43.14 2.18 -7.78
N PRO A 507 -44.36 2.66 -8.08
CA PRO A 507 -44.75 4.06 -7.85
C PRO A 507 -44.67 4.47 -6.37
N GLU A 508 -44.93 3.53 -5.45
CA GLU A 508 -44.94 3.80 -4.01
C GLU A 508 -43.53 3.85 -3.39
N LEU A 509 -42.56 3.11 -3.95
CA LEU A 509 -41.15 3.23 -3.56
C LEU A 509 -40.44 4.38 -4.27
N SER A 510 -40.59 4.48 -5.60
CA SER A 510 -39.87 5.43 -6.45
C SER A 510 -40.21 6.90 -6.13
N LYS A 511 -41.41 7.19 -5.61
CA LYS A 511 -41.80 8.54 -5.17
C LYS A 511 -40.95 9.09 -4.01
N GLN A 512 -40.20 8.24 -3.31
CA GLN A 512 -39.29 8.66 -2.23
C GLN A 512 -37.95 9.21 -2.76
N PHE A 513 -37.69 9.09 -4.07
CA PHE A 513 -36.43 9.46 -4.70
C PHE A 513 -36.57 10.69 -5.59
N SER A 514 -35.51 11.50 -5.66
CA SER A 514 -35.42 12.58 -6.66
C SER A 514 -35.41 12.02 -8.08
N ARG A 515 -35.75 12.86 -9.06
CA ARG A 515 -35.68 12.49 -10.50
C ARG A 515 -34.33 11.89 -10.88
N ASN A 516 -33.23 12.53 -10.47
CA ASN A 516 -31.87 12.05 -10.75
C ASN A 516 -31.61 10.66 -10.14
N ASN A 517 -32.11 10.39 -8.94
CA ASN A 517 -31.98 9.06 -8.33
C ASN A 517 -32.84 8.02 -9.03
N ASN A 518 -34.06 8.38 -9.47
CA ASN A 518 -34.89 7.49 -10.28
C ASN A 518 -34.19 7.15 -11.61
N ASP A 519 -33.58 8.12 -12.29
CA ASP A 519 -32.87 7.88 -13.55
C ASP A 519 -31.61 7.01 -13.36
N ARG A 520 -30.92 7.13 -12.22
CA ARG A 520 -29.85 6.20 -11.82
C ARG A 520 -30.39 4.77 -11.65
N MET A 521 -31.45 4.60 -10.88
CA MET A 521 -32.02 3.28 -10.59
C MET A 521 -32.54 2.57 -11.84
N LYS A 522 -33.13 3.29 -12.79
CA LYS A 522 -33.58 2.74 -14.09
C LYS A 522 -32.46 2.12 -14.92
N VAL A 523 -31.22 2.60 -14.78
CA VAL A 523 -30.03 2.05 -15.44
C VAL A 523 -29.22 1.10 -14.52
N GLY A 524 -29.86 0.60 -13.46
CA GLY A 524 -29.27 -0.34 -12.50
C GLY A 524 -28.30 0.30 -11.51
N LYS A 525 -28.19 1.64 -11.47
CA LYS A 525 -27.34 2.32 -10.51
C LYS A 525 -28.02 2.51 -9.16
N ALA A 526 -27.27 2.34 -8.08
CA ALA A 526 -27.77 2.63 -6.74
C ALA A 526 -28.07 4.13 -6.58
N PRO A 527 -29.18 4.49 -5.91
CA PRO A 527 -29.51 5.88 -5.64
C PRO A 527 -28.49 6.48 -4.66
N LYS A 528 -28.25 7.79 -4.80
CA LYS A 528 -27.39 8.55 -3.89
C LYS A 528 -28.05 8.77 -2.54
N THR A 529 -27.26 8.69 -1.48
CA THR A 529 -27.67 9.06 -0.13
C THR A 529 -27.63 10.56 0.07
N ARG A 530 -28.14 10.98 1.24
CA ARG A 530 -28.08 12.35 1.74
C ARG A 530 -26.64 12.64 2.15
N THR A 531 -26.16 13.88 2.03
CA THR A 531 -24.75 14.20 2.32
C THR A 531 -24.31 13.82 3.74
N GLN A 532 -25.19 13.93 4.74
CA GLN A 532 -24.97 13.51 6.13
C GLN A 532 -24.77 11.99 6.32
N ASP A 533 -25.20 11.19 5.35
CA ASP A 533 -25.19 9.73 5.36
C ASP A 533 -24.06 9.13 4.50
N VAL A 534 -23.24 10.00 3.89
CA VAL A 534 -22.04 9.65 3.11
C VAL A 534 -20.89 9.26 4.04
N SER A 535 -20.03 8.36 3.59
CA SER A 535 -18.72 8.14 4.20
C SER A 535 -17.62 8.13 3.13
N GLY A 536 -16.77 9.16 3.14
CA GLY A 536 -15.73 9.32 2.13
C GLY A 536 -16.30 9.36 0.71
N LYS A 537 -15.84 8.47 -0.17
CA LYS A 537 -16.34 8.33 -1.55
C LYS A 537 -17.61 7.48 -1.65
N ARG A 538 -18.01 6.77 -0.58
CA ARG A 538 -19.22 5.94 -0.53
C ARG A 538 -20.44 6.84 -0.36
N THR A 539 -21.15 7.05 -1.46
CA THR A 539 -22.21 8.08 -1.59
C THR A 539 -23.55 7.52 -2.06
N SER A 540 -23.61 6.23 -2.37
CA SER A 540 -24.84 5.54 -2.80
C SER A 540 -25.34 4.63 -1.69
N PHE A 541 -26.64 4.34 -1.64
CA PHE A 541 -27.17 3.29 -0.78
C PHE A 541 -26.52 1.94 -1.10
N GLU A 542 -26.37 1.10 -0.08
CA GLU A 542 -25.68 -0.18 -0.16
C GLU A 542 -26.63 -1.30 0.28
N LEU A 543 -26.44 -2.50 -0.28
CA LEU A 543 -27.14 -3.70 0.17
C LEU A 543 -26.25 -4.44 1.15
N HIS A 544 -26.64 -4.52 2.42
CA HIS A 544 -25.94 -5.18 3.52
C HIS A 544 -26.49 -6.60 3.74
N HIS A 545 -25.63 -7.54 4.15
CA HIS A 545 -26.05 -8.89 4.54
C HIS A 545 -26.04 -9.02 6.07
N GLU A 546 -27.19 -9.26 6.70
CA GLU A 546 -27.29 -9.36 8.17
C GLU A 546 -26.41 -10.51 8.72
N LYS A 547 -26.53 -11.70 8.13
CA LYS A 547 -25.59 -12.81 8.31
C LYS A 547 -24.53 -12.72 7.21
N PRO A 548 -23.24 -12.54 7.55
CA PRO A 548 -22.20 -12.34 6.54
C PRO A 548 -21.98 -13.56 5.64
N ILE A 549 -21.61 -13.33 4.39
CA ILE A 549 -21.32 -14.39 3.41
C ILE A 549 -20.15 -15.28 3.89
N SER A 550 -19.12 -14.68 4.51
CA SER A 550 -17.99 -15.36 5.18
C SER A 550 -18.42 -16.34 6.29
N GLN A 551 -19.60 -16.16 6.86
CA GLN A 551 -20.19 -16.98 7.90
C GLN A 551 -21.36 -17.84 7.39
N ASN A 552 -21.37 -18.15 6.09
CA ASN A 552 -22.44 -18.91 5.42
C ASN A 552 -23.80 -18.20 5.42
N GLY A 553 -23.81 -16.87 5.32
CA GLY A 553 -25.00 -16.11 4.94
C GLY A 553 -25.41 -16.36 3.49
N GLY A 554 -26.71 -16.36 3.22
CA GLY A 554 -27.25 -16.50 1.87
C GLY A 554 -26.91 -15.27 1.03
N VAL A 555 -26.20 -15.46 -0.09
CA VAL A 555 -25.79 -14.37 -1.00
C VAL A 555 -27.00 -13.69 -1.62
N TYR A 556 -27.97 -14.49 -2.09
CA TYR A 556 -29.17 -14.04 -2.79
C TYR A 556 -30.43 -14.21 -1.93
N ASP A 557 -30.25 -14.39 -0.62
CA ASP A 557 -31.36 -14.49 0.33
C ASP A 557 -31.82 -13.08 0.70
N MET A 558 -32.96 -12.66 0.17
CA MET A 558 -33.52 -11.32 0.40
C MET A 558 -33.98 -11.09 1.83
N ASP A 559 -34.19 -12.15 2.61
CA ASP A 559 -34.47 -12.04 4.05
C ASP A 559 -33.18 -11.80 4.84
N ASN A 560 -32.02 -12.09 4.24
CA ASN A 560 -30.69 -11.80 4.76
C ASN A 560 -30.13 -10.45 4.25
N ILE A 561 -30.91 -9.65 3.50
CA ILE A 561 -30.45 -8.40 2.88
C ILE A 561 -31.21 -7.19 3.41
N SER A 562 -30.48 -6.13 3.72
CA SER A 562 -31.03 -4.81 4.06
C SER A 562 -30.41 -3.69 3.23
N VAL A 563 -31.16 -2.61 3.01
CA VAL A 563 -30.69 -1.37 2.41
C VAL A 563 -30.18 -0.47 3.51
N VAL A 564 -28.92 -0.06 3.42
CA VAL A 564 -28.25 0.80 4.41
C VAL A 564 -27.64 2.02 3.74
N THR A 565 -27.45 3.08 4.51
CA THR A 565 -26.58 4.17 4.11
C THR A 565 -25.11 3.79 4.31
N PRO A 566 -24.16 4.37 3.55
CA PRO A 566 -22.73 4.14 3.76
C PRO A 566 -22.28 4.36 5.21
N LYS A 567 -22.75 5.45 5.83
CA LYS A 567 -22.47 5.73 7.24
C LYS A 567 -23.00 4.64 8.16
N ARG A 568 -24.27 4.23 8.00
CA ARG A 568 -24.87 3.21 8.85
C ARG A 568 -24.20 1.85 8.65
N HIS A 569 -23.84 1.52 7.41
CA HIS A 569 -23.13 0.28 7.12
C HIS A 569 -21.81 0.20 7.88
N ILE A 570 -21.05 1.29 7.93
CA ILE A 570 -19.83 1.39 8.73
C ILE A 570 -20.12 1.28 10.22
N ASP A 571 -21.18 1.93 10.71
CA ASP A 571 -21.56 1.86 12.12
C ASP A 571 -21.93 0.44 12.55
N ILE A 572 -22.67 -0.31 11.72
CA ILE A 572 -22.98 -1.74 11.97
C ILE A 572 -21.68 -2.55 12.18
N HIS A 573 -20.68 -2.38 11.31
CA HIS A 573 -19.39 -3.08 11.41
C HIS A 573 -18.51 -2.64 12.57
N ARG A 574 -18.74 -1.42 13.05
CA ARG A 574 -18.10 -0.91 14.27
C ARG A 574 -18.84 -1.33 15.55
N GLY A 575 -19.96 -2.04 15.43
CA GLY A 575 -20.81 -2.42 16.55
C GLY A 575 -21.51 -1.23 17.22
N LYS A 576 -21.88 -0.21 16.43
CA LYS A 576 -22.51 1.04 16.90
C LYS A 576 -24.01 1.15 16.62
#